data_AF-A0A413R5J9-F1
#
_entry.id   AF-A0A413R5J9-F1
#
_cell.length_a   1.000
_cell.length_b   1.000
_cell.length_c   1.000
_cell.angle_alpha   90.00
_cell.angle_beta   90.00
_cell.angle_gamma   90.00
#
_symmetry.space_group_name_H-M   'P 1'
#
loop_
_entity.id
_entity.type
_entity.pdbx_description
1 polymer ?
#
loop_
_entity_poly.entity_id
_entity_poly.type
_entity_poly.pdbx_seq_one_letter_code
_entity_poly.pdbx_strand_id
1 'polypeptide(L)'
;MNKTYDIRIDRTKLHPWLNYKLTLLLKQCAKKGIYLIITQGFRSKAEQDALYAQGRTKKGSIVTNAKGSDYSSQHQWGIAFDIAINDKKLLYDEATIRKVAKIAKSKKVGLAWGGDWVSPVDTPHFYLGKWGDTPAKLKRTYGTFEKFKKTWTKEVFGTKKGLNIWNKTRTKVLKKKLPNKTKVNVMYVKKGYAKVECNGVVGYMKAKYLL
;
A
#
# COMPACT_ATOMS: atom_id res chain seq x y z
N MET A 1 -3.59 -22.46 -14.90
CA MET A 1 -3.46 -21.10 -14.36
C MET A 1 -4.64 -20.24 -14.77
N ASN A 2 -5.40 -19.73 -13.80
CA ASN A 2 -6.38 -18.67 -14.07
C ASN A 2 -5.59 -17.42 -14.49
N LYS A 3 -5.79 -16.95 -15.72
CA LYS A 3 -5.07 -15.80 -16.28
C LYS A 3 -5.62 -14.45 -15.78
N THR A 4 -6.06 -14.41 -14.52
CA THR A 4 -6.72 -13.25 -13.92
C THR A 4 -6.22 -13.06 -12.50
N TYR A 5 -6.21 -11.81 -12.05
CA TYR A 5 -5.98 -11.49 -10.64
C TYR A 5 -7.26 -11.68 -9.85
N ASP A 6 -7.13 -12.20 -8.63
CA ASP A 6 -8.22 -12.27 -7.66
C ASP A 6 -7.94 -11.25 -6.54
N ILE A 7 -8.72 -10.17 -6.50
CA ILE A 7 -8.53 -9.07 -5.55
C ILE A 7 -9.62 -9.14 -4.49
N ARG A 8 -9.29 -9.68 -3.31
CA ARG A 8 -10.27 -9.91 -2.21
C ARG A 8 -10.29 -8.81 -1.16
N ILE A 9 -9.77 -7.64 -1.51
CA ILE A 9 -9.60 -6.52 -0.58
C ILE A 9 -10.25 -5.26 -1.16
N ASP A 10 -10.71 -4.39 -0.25
CA ASP A 10 -11.05 -3.02 -0.63
C ASP A 10 -9.77 -2.19 -0.78
N ARG A 11 -9.38 -1.95 -2.04
CA ARG A 11 -8.17 -1.20 -2.38
C ARG A 11 -8.25 0.28 -1.99
N THR A 12 -9.44 0.84 -1.75
CA THR A 12 -9.61 2.24 -1.32
C THR A 12 -9.17 2.46 0.13
N LYS A 13 -9.11 1.37 0.92
CA LYS A 13 -8.60 1.39 2.29
C LYS A 13 -7.07 1.32 2.35
N LEU A 14 -6.38 1.04 1.24
CA LEU A 14 -4.92 1.08 1.17
C LEU A 14 -4.38 2.49 1.00
N HIS A 15 -3.19 2.74 1.54
CA HIS A 15 -2.45 3.98 1.32
C HIS A 15 -2.30 4.22 -0.19
N PRO A 16 -2.50 5.45 -0.73
CA PRO A 16 -2.47 5.68 -2.18
C PRO A 16 -1.20 5.19 -2.86
N TRP A 17 -0.07 5.36 -2.16
CA TRP A 17 1.21 4.85 -2.65
C TRP A 17 1.31 3.32 -2.68
N LEU A 18 0.70 2.62 -1.71
CA LEU A 18 0.66 1.15 -1.70
C LEU A 18 -0.25 0.67 -2.83
N ASN A 19 -1.43 1.29 -2.97
CA ASN A 19 -2.36 0.98 -4.04
C ASN A 19 -1.73 1.14 -5.44
N TYR A 20 -0.97 2.22 -5.64
CA TYR A 20 -0.19 2.45 -6.86
C TYR A 20 0.88 1.37 -7.08
N LYS A 21 1.64 1.00 -6.04
CA LYS A 21 2.66 -0.04 -6.14
C LYS A 21 2.07 -1.43 -6.38
N LEU A 22 0.93 -1.75 -5.78
CA LEU A 22 0.19 -2.97 -6.05
C LEU A 22 -0.19 -3.05 -7.54
N THR A 23 -0.73 -1.97 -8.12
CA THR A 23 -0.99 -1.92 -9.58
C THR A 23 0.27 -2.21 -10.40
N LEU A 24 1.42 -1.64 -10.01
CA LEU A 24 2.69 -1.89 -10.71
C LEU A 24 3.17 -3.33 -10.56
N LEU A 25 3.02 -3.92 -9.37
CA LEU A 25 3.36 -5.30 -9.07
C LEU A 25 2.55 -6.24 -9.96
N LEU A 26 1.22 -6.11 -9.96
CA LEU A 26 0.32 -6.89 -10.80
C LEU A 26 0.75 -6.78 -12.27
N LYS A 27 0.96 -5.56 -12.78
CA LYS A 27 1.45 -5.37 -14.16
C LYS A 27 2.80 -6.03 -14.46
N GLN A 28 3.73 -6.12 -13.49
CA GLN A 28 5.02 -6.80 -13.71
C GLN A 28 4.89 -8.31 -13.60
N CYS A 29 4.07 -8.82 -12.69
CA CYS A 29 3.77 -10.24 -12.55
C CYS A 29 3.07 -10.78 -13.81
N ALA A 30 2.15 -10.03 -14.40
CA ALA A 30 1.47 -10.39 -15.66
C ALA A 30 2.47 -10.69 -16.79
N LYS A 31 3.53 -9.86 -16.92
CA LYS A 31 4.59 -10.04 -17.92
C LYS A 31 5.41 -11.31 -17.72
N LYS A 32 5.29 -11.95 -16.56
CA LYS A 32 5.96 -13.19 -16.20
C LYS A 32 4.97 -14.36 -16.10
N GLY A 33 3.71 -14.18 -16.48
CA GLY A 33 2.67 -15.20 -16.36
C GLY A 33 2.29 -15.54 -14.91
N ILE A 34 2.65 -14.68 -13.94
CA ILE A 34 2.32 -14.90 -12.53
C ILE A 34 1.05 -14.10 -12.19
N TYR A 35 0.01 -14.81 -11.77
CA TYR A 35 -1.26 -14.23 -11.35
C TYR A 35 -1.42 -14.40 -9.84
N LEU A 36 -1.84 -13.33 -9.18
CA LEU A 36 -1.89 -13.25 -7.72
C LEU A 36 -3.33 -13.23 -7.23
N ILE A 37 -3.52 -13.82 -6.05
CA ILE A 37 -4.65 -13.54 -5.17
C ILE A 37 -4.17 -12.51 -4.16
N ILE A 38 -4.85 -11.39 -3.99
CA ILE A 38 -4.59 -10.44 -2.91
C ILE A 38 -5.55 -10.78 -1.77
N THR A 39 -5.02 -11.44 -0.75
CA THR A 39 -5.80 -12.14 0.29
C THR A 39 -6.12 -11.26 1.48
N GLN A 40 -5.25 -10.33 1.84
CA GLN A 40 -5.42 -9.40 2.95
C GLN A 40 -4.91 -8.00 2.58
N GLY A 41 -5.51 -6.98 3.20
CA GLY A 41 -5.23 -5.58 2.94
C GLY A 41 -5.31 -4.76 4.22
N PHE A 42 -6.08 -3.66 4.22
CA PHE A 42 -6.34 -2.93 5.46
C PHE A 42 -7.14 -3.79 6.44
N ARG A 43 -6.82 -3.69 7.74
CA ARG A 43 -7.54 -4.35 8.83
C ARG A 43 -7.83 -3.36 9.94
N SER A 44 -9.08 -3.19 10.33
CA SER A 44 -9.47 -2.34 11.47
C SER A 44 -8.98 -2.92 12.80
N LYS A 45 -9.07 -2.11 13.87
CA LYS A 45 -8.79 -2.57 15.24
C LYS A 45 -9.64 -3.80 15.60
N ALA A 46 -10.95 -3.74 15.38
CA ALA A 46 -11.87 -4.81 15.74
C ALA A 46 -11.57 -6.12 14.98
N GLU A 47 -11.28 -6.02 13.67
CA GLU A 47 -10.89 -7.19 12.87
C GLU A 47 -9.55 -7.77 13.35
N GLN A 48 -8.57 -6.92 13.73
CA GLN A 48 -7.30 -7.38 14.28
C GLN A 48 -7.48 -8.07 15.65
N ASP A 49 -8.31 -7.52 16.53
CA ASP A 49 -8.65 -8.13 17.83
C ASP A 49 -9.35 -9.48 17.64
N ALA A 50 -10.24 -9.60 16.65
CA ALA A 50 -10.90 -10.86 16.33
C ALA A 50 -9.92 -11.95 15.85
N LEU A 51 -8.90 -11.59 15.06
CA LEU A 51 -7.83 -12.51 14.67
C LEU A 51 -6.91 -12.86 15.84
N TYR A 52 -6.59 -11.90 16.71
CA TYR A 52 -5.79 -12.15 17.90
C TYR A 52 -6.46 -13.16 18.85
N ALA A 53 -7.80 -13.14 18.93
CA ALA A 53 -8.58 -14.09 19.72
C ALA A 53 -8.50 -15.55 19.21
N GLN A 54 -8.19 -15.79 17.93
CA GLN A 54 -8.09 -17.15 17.38
C GLN A 54 -6.93 -17.93 18.01
N GLY A 55 -7.21 -19.18 18.41
CA GLY A 55 -6.27 -20.03 19.14
C GLY A 55 -5.99 -19.59 20.57
N ARG A 56 -6.69 -18.55 21.07
CA ARG A 56 -6.58 -18.04 22.44
C ARG A 56 -7.92 -18.12 23.17
N THR A 57 -8.86 -17.27 22.78
CA THR A 57 -10.23 -17.21 23.36
C THR A 57 -11.29 -17.70 22.38
N LYS A 58 -10.92 -17.97 21.12
CA LYS A 58 -11.75 -18.60 20.08
C LYS A 58 -11.01 -19.79 19.48
N LYS A 59 -11.76 -20.80 19.00
CA LYS A 59 -11.19 -21.94 18.27
C LYS A 59 -10.45 -21.48 16.99
N GLY A 60 -9.42 -22.21 16.61
CA GLY A 60 -8.60 -21.94 15.42
C GLY A 60 -7.11 -21.88 15.75
N SER A 61 -6.27 -21.72 14.72
CA SER A 61 -4.83 -21.53 14.89
C SER A 61 -4.50 -20.08 15.22
N ILE A 62 -3.38 -19.85 15.92
CA ILE A 62 -2.87 -18.49 16.15
C ILE A 62 -2.32 -17.97 14.82
N VAL A 63 -2.94 -16.92 14.28
CA VAL A 63 -2.55 -16.29 13.00
C VAL A 63 -1.91 -14.92 13.17
N THR A 64 -1.86 -14.39 14.39
CA THR A 64 -1.22 -13.11 14.71
C THR A 64 -0.82 -13.05 16.19
N ASN A 65 0.27 -12.33 16.46
CA ASN A 65 0.72 -11.97 17.80
C ASN A 65 0.37 -10.52 18.21
N ALA A 66 -0.11 -9.71 17.26
CA ALA A 66 -0.49 -8.32 17.52
C ALA A 66 -1.95 -8.18 17.94
N LYS A 67 -2.20 -7.53 19.09
CA LYS A 67 -3.52 -7.03 19.47
C LYS A 67 -3.91 -5.84 18.59
N GLY A 68 -5.21 -5.68 18.33
CA GLY A 68 -5.73 -4.54 17.59
C GLY A 68 -5.52 -3.21 18.31
N SER A 69 -5.62 -3.20 19.65
CA SER A 69 -5.36 -2.01 20.48
C SER A 69 -3.98 -1.39 20.29
N ASP A 70 -2.98 -2.18 19.93
CA ASP A 70 -1.58 -1.77 19.97
C ASP A 70 -1.09 -1.18 18.64
N TYR A 71 -1.95 -1.24 17.60
CA TYR A 71 -1.65 -0.83 16.23
C TYR A 71 -0.31 -1.36 15.72
N SER A 72 0.05 -2.58 16.15
CA SER A 72 1.35 -3.21 15.89
C SER A 72 1.36 -4.03 14.59
N SER A 73 0.21 -4.19 13.92
CA SER A 73 0.14 -4.77 12.58
C SER A 73 0.20 -3.69 11.49
N GLN A 74 1.03 -3.88 10.46
CA GLN A 74 1.11 -2.96 9.33
C GLN A 74 -0.21 -2.88 8.52
N HIS A 75 -1.04 -3.92 8.56
CA HIS A 75 -2.38 -3.91 7.94
C HIS A 75 -3.30 -2.86 8.56
N GLN A 76 -3.16 -2.59 9.87
CA GLN A 76 -3.95 -1.56 10.55
C GLN A 76 -3.61 -0.12 10.13
N TRP A 77 -2.54 0.04 9.35
CA TRP A 77 -2.14 1.31 8.79
C TRP A 77 -2.40 1.39 7.28
N GLY A 78 -2.95 0.33 6.67
CA GLY A 78 -3.21 0.27 5.23
C GLY A 78 -1.94 0.37 4.37
N ILE A 79 -0.79 0.02 4.92
CA ILE A 79 0.52 0.06 4.25
C ILE A 79 1.06 -1.33 3.88
N ALA A 80 0.28 -2.38 4.09
CA ALA A 80 0.61 -3.76 3.77
C ALA A 80 -0.54 -4.50 3.08
N PHE A 81 -0.19 -5.57 2.39
CA PHE A 81 -1.11 -6.55 1.81
C PHE A 81 -0.44 -7.92 1.77
N ASP A 82 -1.27 -8.97 1.77
CA ASP A 82 -0.81 -10.35 1.63
C ASP A 82 -1.21 -10.91 0.27
N ILE A 83 -0.42 -11.87 -0.21
CA ILE A 83 -0.68 -12.54 -1.49
C ILE A 83 -0.75 -14.05 -1.33
N ALA A 84 -1.45 -14.67 -2.28
CA ALA A 84 -1.20 -16.04 -2.70
C ALA A 84 -1.01 -16.08 -4.22
N ILE A 85 -0.57 -17.23 -4.76
CA ILE A 85 -0.52 -17.43 -6.21
C ILE A 85 -1.89 -17.95 -6.67
N ASN A 86 -2.44 -17.37 -7.74
CA ASN A 86 -3.71 -17.80 -8.34
C ASN A 86 -3.50 -19.04 -9.22
N ASP A 87 -2.94 -20.07 -8.61
CA ASP A 87 -2.83 -21.42 -9.14
C ASP A 87 -3.01 -22.40 -7.99
N LYS A 88 -3.95 -23.34 -8.11
CA LYS A 88 -4.28 -24.30 -7.05
C LYS A 88 -3.07 -25.12 -6.59
N LYS A 89 -2.11 -25.39 -7.48
CA LYS A 89 -0.90 -26.16 -7.16
C LYS A 89 0.20 -25.31 -6.53
N LEU A 90 0.09 -23.98 -6.61
CA LEU A 90 1.12 -23.04 -6.13
C LEU A 90 0.58 -22.13 -5.02
N LEU A 91 -0.56 -22.46 -4.42
CA LEU A 91 -1.15 -21.67 -3.34
C LEU A 91 -0.14 -21.61 -2.18
N TYR A 92 0.33 -20.40 -1.87
CA TYR A 92 1.40 -20.15 -0.89
C TYR A 92 2.75 -20.84 -1.17
N ASP A 93 3.02 -21.25 -2.42
CA ASP A 93 4.33 -21.78 -2.81
C ASP A 93 5.44 -20.73 -2.61
N GLU A 94 6.36 -21.01 -1.68
CA GLU A 94 7.43 -20.08 -1.29
C GLU A 94 8.36 -19.74 -2.46
N ALA A 95 8.70 -20.72 -3.31
CA ALA A 95 9.61 -20.50 -4.42
C ALA A 95 9.03 -19.48 -5.42
N THR A 96 7.73 -19.58 -5.69
CA THR A 96 7.01 -18.63 -6.54
C THR A 96 6.80 -17.28 -5.86
N ILE A 97 6.47 -17.25 -4.58
CA ILE A 97 6.39 -15.99 -3.81
C ILE A 97 7.74 -15.26 -3.80
N ARG A 98 8.87 -15.96 -3.67
CA ARG A 98 10.22 -15.37 -3.78
C ARG A 98 10.47 -14.74 -5.16
N LYS A 99 9.94 -15.32 -6.25
CA LYS A 99 9.98 -14.69 -7.59
C LYS A 99 9.16 -13.40 -7.61
N VAL A 100 7.96 -13.40 -7.02
CA VAL A 100 7.14 -12.20 -6.85
C VAL A 100 7.87 -11.15 -6.01
N ALA A 101 8.55 -11.55 -4.94
CA ALA A 101 9.31 -10.64 -4.09
C ALA A 101 10.46 -9.96 -4.82
N LYS A 102 11.19 -10.68 -5.69
CA LYS A 102 12.20 -10.07 -6.57
C LYS A 102 11.59 -8.98 -7.47
N ILE A 103 10.39 -9.21 -8.02
CA ILE A 103 9.65 -8.22 -8.81
C ILE A 103 9.21 -7.03 -7.94
N ALA A 104 8.66 -7.31 -6.77
CA ALA A 104 8.15 -6.32 -5.82
C ALA A 104 9.26 -5.38 -5.33
N LYS A 105 10.46 -5.92 -5.05
CA LYS A 105 11.64 -5.16 -4.61
C LYS A 105 12.35 -4.37 -5.71
N SER A 106 12.04 -4.63 -6.98
CA SER A 106 12.64 -3.91 -8.11
C SER A 106 12.42 -2.40 -8.02
N LYS A 107 13.33 -1.58 -8.59
CA LYS A 107 13.20 -0.11 -8.66
C LYS A 107 11.87 0.35 -9.28
N LYS A 108 11.26 -0.49 -10.12
CA LYS A 108 9.99 -0.20 -10.79
C LYS A 108 8.79 -0.26 -9.84
N VAL A 109 8.78 -1.20 -8.89
CA VAL A 109 7.69 -1.39 -7.92
C VAL A 109 8.08 -0.79 -6.57
N GLY A 110 9.17 -1.29 -5.97
CA GLY A 110 9.79 -0.78 -4.76
C GLY A 110 9.01 -1.05 -3.48
N LEU A 111 8.43 -2.23 -3.34
CA LEU A 111 7.87 -2.74 -2.07
C LEU A 111 8.96 -3.45 -1.26
N ALA A 112 8.74 -3.53 0.04
CA ALA A 112 9.47 -4.43 0.93
C ALA A 112 8.67 -5.73 1.13
N TRP A 113 9.32 -6.75 1.69
CA TRP A 113 8.78 -8.12 1.77
C TRP A 113 9.03 -8.70 3.15
N GLY A 114 8.01 -9.30 3.77
CA GLY A 114 8.10 -9.90 5.10
C GLY A 114 8.96 -11.17 5.14
N GLY A 115 9.21 -11.79 3.99
CA GLY A 115 10.16 -12.89 3.88
C GLY A 115 11.63 -12.50 4.04
N ASP A 116 11.94 -11.19 4.08
CA ASP A 116 13.28 -10.68 4.42
C ASP A 116 13.45 -10.39 5.94
N TRP A 117 12.42 -10.60 6.76
CA TRP A 117 12.51 -10.40 8.21
C TRP A 117 13.34 -11.50 8.89
N VAL A 118 13.97 -11.17 10.03
CA VAL A 118 14.70 -12.17 10.83
C VAL A 118 13.70 -13.10 11.53
N SER A 119 12.70 -12.54 12.21
CA SER A 119 11.63 -13.30 12.86
C SER A 119 10.46 -12.37 13.25
N PRO A 120 9.19 -12.85 13.14
CA PRO A 120 8.80 -14.03 12.38
C PRO A 120 8.96 -13.76 10.87
N VAL A 121 9.36 -14.78 10.10
CA VAL A 121 9.36 -14.69 8.63
C VAL A 121 7.93 -14.80 8.12
N ASP A 122 7.49 -13.82 7.33
CA ASP A 122 6.12 -13.76 6.79
C ASP A 122 6.16 -13.64 5.26
N THR A 123 6.17 -14.78 4.57
CA THR A 123 6.40 -14.82 3.12
C THR A 123 5.25 -14.25 2.29
N PRO A 124 3.95 -14.37 2.66
CA PRO A 124 2.87 -13.70 1.93
C PRO A 124 2.89 -12.17 2.01
N HIS A 125 3.56 -11.59 3.00
CA HIS A 125 3.40 -10.19 3.40
C HIS A 125 4.26 -9.19 2.60
N PHE A 126 3.64 -8.15 2.04
CA PHE A 126 4.30 -7.08 1.30
C PHE A 126 3.89 -5.70 1.80
N TYR A 127 4.84 -4.77 1.88
CA TYR A 127 4.58 -3.48 2.52
C TYR A 127 5.38 -2.30 1.97
N LEU A 128 4.97 -1.09 2.36
CA LEU A 128 5.71 0.13 2.13
C LEU A 128 6.86 0.30 3.15
N GLY A 129 8.09 -0.03 2.75
CA GLY A 129 9.29 0.12 3.60
C GLY A 129 9.62 1.55 4.05
N LYS A 130 8.92 2.59 3.57
CA LYS A 130 9.14 4.00 3.98
C LYS A 130 8.99 4.22 5.49
N TRP A 131 8.16 3.42 6.15
CA TRP A 131 7.91 3.52 7.58
C TRP A 131 8.65 2.47 8.42
N GLY A 132 9.51 1.66 7.81
CA GLY A 132 10.17 0.55 8.47
C GLY A 132 9.41 -0.76 8.35
N ASP A 133 10.01 -1.83 8.85
CA ASP A 133 9.45 -3.18 8.99
C ASP A 133 8.40 -3.28 10.11
N THR A 134 8.42 -2.36 11.07
CA THR A 134 7.39 -2.26 12.13
C THR A 134 6.57 -0.95 12.04
N PRO A 135 5.35 -0.90 12.59
CA PRO A 135 4.58 0.34 12.67
C PRO A 135 5.10 1.40 13.64
N ALA A 136 6.26 1.20 14.29
CA ALA A 136 6.76 2.10 15.34
C ALA A 136 6.89 3.56 14.87
N LYS A 137 7.36 3.78 13.64
CA LYS A 137 7.45 5.13 13.07
C LYS A 137 6.08 5.74 12.79
N LEU A 138 5.12 4.94 12.34
CA LEU A 138 3.74 5.41 12.10
C LEU A 138 3.07 5.81 13.42
N LYS A 139 3.20 4.97 14.45
CA LYS A 139 2.72 5.26 15.81
C LYS A 139 3.32 6.55 16.35
N ARG A 140 4.64 6.71 16.30
CA ARG A 140 5.33 7.93 16.77
C ARG A 140 4.93 9.18 16.00
N THR A 141 4.76 9.09 14.69
CA THR A 141 4.47 10.27 13.84
C THR A 141 3.00 10.68 13.85
N TYR A 142 2.07 9.72 13.84
CA TYR A 142 0.65 10.01 13.64
C TYR A 142 -0.22 9.66 14.84
N GLY A 143 0.24 8.80 15.75
CA GLY A 143 -0.53 8.28 16.88
C GLY A 143 -1.59 7.26 16.46
N THR A 144 -2.53 7.65 15.60
CA THR A 144 -3.66 6.82 15.17
C THR A 144 -3.74 6.66 13.65
N PHE A 145 -4.41 5.58 13.21
CA PHE A 145 -4.72 5.37 11.80
C PHE A 145 -5.50 6.55 11.20
N GLU A 146 -6.50 7.10 11.91
CA GLU A 146 -7.31 8.22 11.40
C GLU A 146 -6.48 9.47 11.13
N LYS A 147 -5.56 9.82 12.04
CA LYS A 147 -4.62 10.94 11.83
C LYS A 147 -3.72 10.68 10.63
N PHE A 148 -3.28 9.44 10.43
CA PHE A 148 -2.50 9.05 9.25
C PHE A 148 -3.32 9.12 7.95
N LYS A 149 -4.53 8.56 7.95
CA LYS A 149 -5.45 8.49 6.80
C LYS A 149 -5.85 9.88 6.30
N LYS A 150 -6.01 10.86 7.20
CA LYS A 150 -6.23 12.28 6.85
C LYS A 150 -5.11 12.86 5.97
N THR A 151 -3.89 12.30 6.00
CA THR A 151 -2.78 12.78 5.15
C THR A 151 -2.81 12.24 3.72
N TRP A 152 -3.67 11.26 3.42
CA TRP A 152 -3.67 10.55 2.14
C TRP A 152 -4.40 11.32 1.05
N THR A 153 -5.25 12.28 1.40
CA THR A 153 -6.01 13.09 0.46
C THR A 153 -5.89 14.55 0.88
N LYS A 154 -5.56 15.40 -0.09
CA LYS A 154 -5.46 16.85 0.09
C LYS A 154 -6.24 17.57 -0.99
N GLU A 155 -6.59 18.81 -0.74
CA GLU A 155 -7.25 19.66 -1.73
C GLU A 155 -6.28 20.65 -2.36
N VAL A 156 -6.40 20.84 -3.67
CA VAL A 156 -5.70 21.92 -4.36
C VAL A 156 -6.24 23.26 -3.85
N PHE A 157 -5.35 24.19 -3.48
CA PHE A 157 -5.75 25.50 -3.00
C PHE A 157 -4.76 26.60 -3.40
N GLY A 158 -5.18 27.86 -3.27
CA GLY A 158 -4.28 29.02 -3.41
C GLY A 158 -3.74 29.23 -4.82
N THR A 159 -4.42 28.73 -5.85
CA THR A 159 -4.00 28.89 -7.26
C THR A 159 -4.97 29.81 -8.00
N LYS A 160 -4.44 30.71 -8.86
CA LYS A 160 -5.27 31.57 -9.74
C LYS A 160 -5.75 30.84 -11.00
N LYS A 161 -4.92 29.96 -11.57
CA LYS A 161 -5.15 29.28 -12.87
C LYS A 161 -5.30 27.76 -12.74
N GLY A 162 -5.46 27.25 -11.51
CA GLY A 162 -5.37 25.83 -11.20
C GLY A 162 -3.93 25.30 -11.10
N LEU A 163 -3.78 24.05 -10.67
CA LEU A 163 -2.49 23.38 -10.48
C LEU A 163 -2.30 22.27 -11.51
N ASN A 164 -1.11 22.16 -12.09
CA ASN A 164 -0.78 21.09 -13.03
C ASN A 164 -0.24 19.84 -12.29
N ILE A 165 -0.54 18.66 -12.83
CA ILE A 165 0.19 17.42 -12.56
C ILE A 165 1.30 17.28 -13.61
N TRP A 166 2.54 17.10 -13.17
CA TRP A 166 3.71 16.97 -14.03
C TRP A 166 4.29 15.55 -14.00
N ASN A 167 5.07 15.20 -15.02
CA ASN A 167 5.92 14.01 -14.99
C ASN A 167 7.04 14.15 -13.93
N LYS A 168 7.81 13.07 -13.72
CA LYS A 168 8.86 13.02 -12.69
C LYS A 168 9.93 14.10 -12.83
N THR A 169 10.34 14.40 -14.07
CA THR A 169 11.34 15.44 -14.36
C THR A 169 10.76 16.85 -14.31
N ARG A 170 9.42 16.98 -14.29
CA ARG A 170 8.66 18.23 -14.33
C ARG A 170 8.80 18.99 -15.64
N THR A 171 9.13 18.29 -16.71
CA THR A 171 9.27 18.85 -18.07
C THR A 171 8.01 18.69 -18.91
N LYS A 172 7.12 17.76 -18.55
CA LYS A 172 5.86 17.50 -19.27
C LYS A 172 4.67 17.58 -18.32
N VAL A 173 3.64 18.32 -18.72
CA VAL A 173 2.35 18.34 -18.02
C VAL A 173 1.56 17.08 -18.39
N LEU A 174 1.09 16.35 -17.39
CA LEU A 174 0.24 15.16 -17.53
C LEU A 174 -1.25 15.48 -17.37
N LYS A 175 -1.57 16.46 -16.52
CA LYS A 175 -2.94 17.00 -16.37
C LYS A 175 -2.86 18.49 -16.07
N LYS A 176 -3.61 19.30 -16.81
CA LYS A 176 -3.56 20.76 -16.74
C LYS A 176 -4.63 21.30 -15.77
N LYS A 177 -4.30 22.39 -15.08
CA LYS A 177 -5.23 23.31 -14.42
C LYS A 177 -6.28 22.65 -13.51
N LEU A 178 -5.86 21.79 -12.59
CA LEU A 178 -6.77 21.27 -11.55
C LEU A 178 -7.30 22.46 -10.73
N PRO A 179 -8.62 22.68 -10.65
CA PRO A 179 -9.19 23.82 -9.94
C PRO A 179 -8.95 23.69 -8.42
N ASN A 180 -9.08 24.81 -7.70
CA ASN A 180 -9.09 24.78 -6.24
C ASN A 180 -10.23 23.87 -5.74
N LYS A 181 -10.08 23.29 -4.54
CA LYS A 181 -10.93 22.25 -3.94
C LYS A 181 -10.90 20.89 -4.65
N THR A 182 -10.13 20.73 -5.73
CA THR A 182 -9.91 19.39 -6.33
C THR A 182 -9.19 18.50 -5.32
N LYS A 183 -9.83 17.41 -4.93
CA LYS A 183 -9.21 16.38 -4.09
C LYS A 183 -8.19 15.58 -4.91
N VAL A 184 -7.01 15.40 -4.34
CA VAL A 184 -5.94 14.58 -4.90
C VAL A 184 -5.43 13.60 -3.85
N ASN A 185 -5.12 12.38 -4.28
CA ASN A 185 -4.51 11.38 -3.43
C ASN A 185 -3.00 11.63 -3.34
N VAL A 186 -2.48 11.80 -2.14
CA VAL A 186 -1.08 12.09 -1.86
C VAL A 186 -0.36 10.78 -1.54
N MET A 187 0.64 10.44 -2.36
CA MET A 187 1.48 9.26 -2.13
C MET A 187 2.65 9.56 -1.21
N TYR A 188 3.32 10.69 -1.43
CA TYR A 188 4.37 11.19 -0.54
C TYR A 188 4.73 12.63 -0.89
N VAL A 189 5.31 13.35 0.06
CA VAL A 189 5.94 14.65 -0.16
C VAL A 189 7.45 14.53 -0.01
N LYS A 190 8.22 15.13 -0.92
CA LYS A 190 9.69 15.19 -0.87
C LYS A 190 10.18 16.47 -1.57
N LYS A 191 11.07 17.23 -0.90
CA LYS A 191 11.70 18.45 -1.44
C LYS A 191 10.67 19.45 -2.04
N GLY A 192 9.58 19.74 -1.32
CA GLY A 192 8.55 20.70 -1.73
C GLY A 192 7.58 20.21 -2.82
N TYR A 193 7.71 18.97 -3.30
CA TYR A 193 6.79 18.36 -4.27
C TYR A 193 6.07 17.16 -3.67
N ALA A 194 4.78 17.07 -3.96
CA ALA A 194 3.96 15.90 -3.69
C ALA A 194 3.92 15.01 -4.92
N LYS A 195 4.16 13.71 -4.75
CA LYS A 195 3.69 12.72 -5.71
C LYS A 195 2.22 12.45 -5.42
N VAL A 196 1.38 12.63 -6.43
CA VAL A 196 -0.07 12.51 -6.28
C VAL A 196 -0.69 11.64 -7.36
N GLU A 197 -1.92 11.25 -7.12
CA GLU A 197 -2.84 10.68 -8.10
C GLU A 197 -4.14 11.49 -8.11
N CYS A 198 -4.69 11.71 -9.31
CA CYS A 198 -6.00 12.32 -9.49
C CYS A 198 -6.63 11.75 -10.77
N ASN A 199 -7.78 11.10 -10.63
CA ASN A 199 -8.56 10.49 -11.72
C ASN A 199 -7.70 9.59 -12.63
N GLY A 200 -6.91 8.71 -12.03
CA GLY A 200 -5.99 7.79 -12.70
C GLY A 200 -4.65 8.41 -13.12
N VAL A 201 -4.49 9.73 -13.07
CA VAL A 201 -3.26 10.40 -13.47
C VAL A 201 -2.30 10.51 -12.30
N VAL A 202 -1.15 9.82 -12.40
CA VAL A 202 -0.09 9.84 -11.38
C VAL A 202 1.04 10.75 -11.82
N GLY A 203 1.42 11.70 -10.97
CA GLY A 203 2.52 12.61 -11.25
C GLY A 203 2.92 13.44 -10.04
N TYR A 204 3.45 14.63 -10.31
CA TYR A 204 4.04 15.50 -9.31
C TYR A 204 3.44 16.89 -9.37
N MET A 205 3.23 17.51 -8.21
CA MET A 205 2.80 18.91 -8.09
C MET A 205 3.46 19.56 -6.87
N LYS A 206 3.45 20.90 -6.81
CA LYS A 206 4.03 21.65 -5.69
C LYS A 206 3.18 21.42 -4.43
N ALA A 207 3.80 20.93 -3.37
CA ALA A 207 3.11 20.52 -2.14
C ALA A 207 2.50 21.70 -1.37
N LYS A 208 3.07 22.91 -1.52
CA LYS A 208 2.55 24.13 -0.85
C LYS A 208 1.15 24.55 -1.27
N TYR A 209 0.62 23.97 -2.37
CA TYR A 209 -0.73 24.21 -2.86
C TYR A 209 -1.68 23.04 -2.53
N LEU A 210 -1.31 22.19 -1.56
CA LEU A 210 -2.12 21.08 -1.09
C LEU A 210 -2.42 21.21 0.41
N LEU A 211 -3.69 21.44 0.72
CA LEU A 211 -4.21 21.56 2.08
C LEU A 211 -4.73 20.20 2.54
#